data_AF-A0A6P0SE48-F1
#
_entry.id   AF-A0A6P0SE48-F1
#
_cell.length_a   1.000
_cell.length_b   1.000
_cell.length_c   1.000
_cell.angle_alpha   90.00
_cell.angle_beta   90.00
_cell.angle_gamma   90.00
#
_symmetry.space_group_name_H-M   'P 1'
#
loop_
_entity.id
_entity.type
_entity.pdbx_description
1 polymer ?
#
loop_
_entity_poly.entity_id
_entity_poly.type
_entity_poly.pdbx_seq_one_letter_code
_entity_poly.pdbx_strand_id
1 'polypeptide(L)'
;MPERFSNQSHSTGWVIQSWASFVISVFAMGIGIANLPGDNWIKGYLGMGLAFSVGSSINIAKTTRDIHESKKFTSKVEEARVEKLLTDHNSLH
;
A
#
# COMPACT_ATOMS: atom_id res chain seq x y z
N MET A 1 -2.77 30.07 -7.91
CA MET A 1 -1.64 29.25 -8.42
C MET A 1 -1.96 27.80 -8.10
N PRO A 2 -2.09 26.89 -9.07
CA PRO A 2 -2.32 25.47 -8.74
C PRO A 2 -1.05 24.90 -8.13
N GLU A 3 -1.15 24.44 -6.89
CA GLU A 3 -0.05 23.83 -6.15
C GLU A 3 0.37 22.54 -6.88
N ARG A 4 1.59 22.51 -7.41
CA ARG A 4 2.16 21.29 -8.01
C ARG A 4 2.33 20.27 -6.88
N PHE A 5 1.43 19.29 -6.80
CA PHE A 5 1.63 18.10 -5.99
C PHE A 5 2.91 17.39 -6.48
N SER A 6 4.03 17.66 -5.80
CA SER A 6 5.29 16.97 -6.08
C SER A 6 5.08 15.48 -5.82
N ASN A 7 5.24 14.66 -6.87
CA ASN A 7 5.23 13.21 -6.73
C ASN A 7 6.49 12.82 -5.96
N GLN A 8 6.39 12.68 -4.64
CA GLN A 8 7.47 12.25 -3.77
C GLN A 8 7.76 10.76 -4.05
N SER A 9 8.56 10.48 -5.08
CA SER A 9 9.07 9.13 -5.32
C SER A 9 10.11 8.78 -4.27
N HIS A 10 9.88 7.70 -3.53
CA HIS A 10 10.89 7.17 -2.61
C HIS A 10 12.11 6.68 -3.39
N SER A 11 13.31 7.00 -2.88
CA SER A 11 14.55 6.46 -3.43
C SER A 11 14.56 4.93 -3.31
N THR A 12 15.13 4.23 -4.30
CA THR A 12 15.31 2.77 -4.31
C THR A 12 15.96 2.26 -3.01
N GLY A 13 16.90 3.01 -2.44
CA GLY A 13 17.55 2.65 -1.17
C GLY A 13 16.57 2.59 0.01
N TRP A 14 15.63 3.54 0.08
CA TRP A 14 14.61 3.57 1.14
C TRP A 14 13.63 2.40 1.02
N VAL A 15 13.26 2.04 -0.21
CA VAL A 15 12.39 0.89 -0.47
C VAL A 15 13.07 -0.41 -0.03
N ILE A 16 14.34 -0.60 -0.39
CA ILE A 16 15.12 -1.78 0.01
C ILE A 16 15.24 -1.85 1.54
N GLN A 17 15.60 -0.74 2.20
CA GLN A 17 15.71 -0.68 3.66
C GLN A 17 14.39 -1.03 4.34
N SER A 18 13.27 -0.50 3.85
CA SER A 18 11.95 -0.75 4.42
C SER A 18 11.57 -2.23 4.34
N TRP A 19 11.83 -2.86 3.19
CA TRP A 19 11.63 -4.31 3.01
C TRP A 19 12.57 -5.14 3.89
N ALA A 20 13.85 -4.75 3.98
CA ALA A 20 14.81 -5.44 4.84
C ALA A 20 14.38 -5.40 6.31
N SER A 21 14.03 -4.22 6.84
CA SER A 21 13.55 -4.06 8.21
C SER A 21 12.29 -4.89 8.49
N PHE A 22 11.36 -4.92 7.54
CA PHE A 22 10.15 -5.73 7.66
C PHE A 22 10.46 -7.23 7.73
N VAL A 23 11.29 -7.73 6.83
CA VAL A 23 11.72 -9.15 6.82
C VAL A 23 12.45 -9.50 8.11
N ILE A 24 13.40 -8.67 8.54
CA ILE A 24 14.16 -8.88 9.80
C ILE A 24 13.20 -8.93 11.00
N SER A 25 12.22 -8.03 11.07
CA SER A 25 11.23 -8.01 12.15
C SER A 25 10.38 -9.29 12.21
N VAL A 26 9.84 -9.72 11.06
CA VAL A 26 9.03 -10.96 10.99
C VAL A 26 9.87 -12.20 11.35
N PHE A 27 11.11 -12.27 10.88
CA PHE A 27 12.03 -13.35 11.24
C PHE A 27 12.40 -13.34 12.73
N ALA A 28 12.72 -12.17 13.29
CA ALA A 28 13.03 -12.04 14.72
C ALA A 28 11.85 -12.50 15.59
N MET A 29 10.62 -12.12 15.23
CA MET A 29 9.41 -12.63 15.88
C MET A 29 9.26 -14.15 15.75
N GLY A 30 9.46 -14.70 14.54
CA GLY A 30 9.40 -16.15 14.32
C GLY A 30 10.42 -16.92 15.16
N ILE A 31 11.65 -16.43 15.26
CA ILE A 31 12.70 -16.99 16.12
C ILE A 31 12.30 -16.88 17.60
N GLY A 32 11.73 -15.75 18.01
CA GLY A 32 11.21 -15.56 19.37
C GLY A 32 10.13 -16.58 19.74
N ILE A 33 9.19 -16.83 18.83
CA ILE A 33 8.14 -17.85 19.02
C ILE A 33 8.75 -19.25 19.10
N ALA A 34 9.74 -19.57 18.27
CA ALA A 34 10.41 -20.88 18.27
C ALA A 34 11.14 -21.15 19.60
N ASN A 35 11.83 -20.14 20.13
CA ASN A 35 12.60 -20.20 21.39
C ASN A 35 11.72 -20.12 22.65
N LEU A 36 10.42 -19.87 22.52
CA LEU A 36 9.53 -19.78 23.68
C LEU A 36 9.47 -21.14 24.42
N PRO A 37 9.69 -21.20 25.74
CA PRO A 37 9.47 -22.43 26.50
C PRO A 37 7.97 -22.68 26.66
N GLY A 38 7.50 -23.87 26.28
CA GLY A 38 6.08 -24.24 26.41
C GLY A 38 5.60 -25.22 25.33
N ASP A 39 4.29 -25.49 25.35
CA ASP A 39 3.62 -26.39 24.42
C ASP A 39 3.67 -25.85 22.97
N ASN A 40 3.93 -26.75 22.02
CA ASN A 40 3.91 -26.45 20.59
C ASN A 40 2.56 -25.88 20.13
N TRP A 41 1.46 -26.22 20.79
CA TRP A 41 0.15 -25.64 20.48
C TRP A 41 0.12 -24.11 20.64
N ILE A 42 0.71 -23.59 21.71
CA ILE A 42 0.76 -22.14 21.99
C ILE A 42 1.65 -21.44 20.95
N LYS A 43 2.77 -22.06 20.59
CA LYS A 43 3.65 -21.57 19.51
C LYS A 43 2.91 -21.50 18.18
N GLY A 44 2.13 -22.53 17.86
CA GLY A 44 1.27 -22.58 16.68
C GLY A 44 0.24 -21.44 16.66
N TYR A 45 -0.45 -21.22 17.78
CA TYR A 45 -1.41 -20.13 17.92
C TYR A 45 -0.78 -18.75 17.68
N LEU A 46 0.38 -18.49 18.30
CA LEU A 46 1.13 -17.24 18.10
C LEU A 46 1.63 -17.09 16.65
N GLY A 47 2.12 -18.17 16.04
CA GLY A 47 2.54 -18.20 14.65
C GLY A 47 1.40 -17.90 13.67
N MET A 48 0.22 -18.49 13.90
CA MET A 48 -0.99 -18.17 13.13
C MET A 48 -1.38 -16.70 13.27
N GLY A 49 -1.38 -16.17 14.50
CA GLY A 49 -1.67 -14.75 14.76
C GLY A 49 -0.70 -13.81 14.07
N LEU A 50 0.60 -14.12 14.11
CA LEU A 50 1.64 -13.36 13.40
C LEU A 50 1.40 -13.37 11.89
N ALA A 51 1.21 -14.55 11.30
CA ALA A 51 1.00 -14.70 9.85
C ALA A 51 -0.28 -13.97 9.38
N PHE A 52 -1.38 -14.12 10.12
CA PHE A 52 -2.64 -13.45 9.79
C PHE A 52 -2.55 -11.93 9.92
N SER A 53 -1.94 -11.44 11.01
CA SER A 53 -1.73 -10.01 11.22
C SER A 53 -0.91 -9.38 10.08
N VAL A 54 0.23 -10.00 9.75
CA VAL A 54 1.10 -9.56 8.64
C VAL A 54 0.35 -9.58 7.30
N GLY A 55 -0.34 -10.67 6.99
CA GLY A 55 -1.12 -10.79 5.75
C GLY A 55 -2.22 -9.73 5.64
N SER A 56 -2.94 -9.48 6.74
CA SER A 56 -3.99 -8.46 6.82
C SER A 56 -3.42 -7.05 6.62
N SER A 57 -2.29 -6.71 7.25
CA SER A 57 -1.63 -5.41 7.05
C SER A 57 -1.25 -5.17 5.58
N ILE A 58 -0.70 -6.18 4.90
CA ILE A 58 -0.37 -6.09 3.46
C ILE A 58 -1.63 -5.91 2.62
N ASN A 59 -2.70 -6.64 2.95
CA ASN A 59 -3.98 -6.53 2.24
C ASN A 59 -4.58 -5.12 2.37
N ILE A 60 -4.56 -4.55 3.58
CA ILE A 60 -4.99 -3.17 3.83
C ILE A 60 -4.12 -2.19 3.04
N ALA A 61 -2.80 -2.34 3.05
CA ALA A 61 -1.88 -1.47 2.31
C ALA A 61 -2.17 -1.47 0.80
N LYS A 62 -2.39 -2.66 0.22
CA LYS A 62 -2.80 -2.79 -1.19
C LYS A 62 -4.14 -2.10 -1.45
N THR A 63 -5.14 -2.37 -0.62
CA THR A 63 -6.48 -1.77 -0.73
C THR A 63 -6.41 -0.25 -0.69
N THR A 64 -5.63 0.33 0.23
CA THR A 64 -5.43 1.77 0.32
C THR A 64 -4.74 2.34 -0.92
N ARG A 65 -3.71 1.66 -1.45
CA ARG A 65 -3.04 2.07 -2.69
C ARG A 65 -4.00 2.03 -3.88
N ASP A 66 -4.76 0.95 -4.01
CA ASP A 66 -5.71 0.76 -5.11
C ASP A 66 -6.82 1.82 -5.06
N ILE A 67 -7.31 2.19 -3.87
CA ILE A 67 -8.24 3.31 -3.68
C ILE A 67 -7.61 4.65 -4.10
N HIS A 68 -6.35 4.90 -3.73
CA HIS A 68 -5.64 6.13 -4.10
C HIS A 68 -5.44 6.26 -5.61
N GLU A 69 -5.02 5.16 -6.27
CA GLU A 69 -4.85 5.10 -7.73
C GLU A 69 -6.19 5.26 -8.46
N SER A 70 -7.25 4.59 -7.98
CA SER A 70 -8.59 4.68 -8.56
C SER A 70 -9.13 6.11 -8.54
N LYS A 71 -9.00 6.82 -7.41
CA LYS A 71 -9.41 8.23 -7.28
C LYS A 71 -8.68 9.12 -8.29
N LYS A 72 -7.37 8.95 -8.42
CA LYS A 72 -6.54 9.70 -9.37
C LYS A 72 -6.94 9.44 -10.83
N PHE A 73 -7.32 8.20 -11.16
CA PHE A 73 -7.78 7.84 -12.50
C PHE A 73 -9.15 8.46 -12.83
N THR A 74 -10.13 8.36 -11.93
CA THR A 74 -11.47 8.93 -12.13
C THR A 74 -11.41 10.43 -12.38
N SER A 75 -10.63 11.19 -11.59
CA SER A 75 -10.52 12.65 -11.78
C SER A 75 -9.94 13.03 -13.15
N LYS A 76 -8.97 12.28 -13.68
CA LYS A 76 -8.43 12.52 -15.03
C LYS A 76 -9.44 12.23 -16.14
N VAL A 77 -10.26 11.20 -15.96
CA VAL A 77 -11.33 10.84 -16.91
C VAL A 77 -12.41 11.91 -16.91
N GLU A 78 -12.80 12.41 -15.74
CA GLU A 78 -13.74 13.53 -15.62
C GLU A 78 -13.18 14.80 -16.30
N GLU A 79 -11.93 15.15 -16.05
CA GLU A 79 -11.25 16.29 -16.70
C GLU A 79 -11.27 16.17 -18.24
N ALA A 80 -10.89 15.01 -18.78
CA ALA A 80 -10.92 14.77 -20.23
C ALA A 80 -12.34 14.81 -20.83
N ARG A 81 -13.35 14.33 -20.08
CA ARG A 81 -14.76 14.41 -20.51
C ARG A 81 -15.26 15.85 -20.51
N VAL A 82 -14.91 16.63 -19.49
CA VAL A 82 -15.26 18.05 -19.39
C VAL A 82 -14.59 18.85 -20.52
N GLU A 83 -13.30 18.61 -20.78
CA GLU A 83 -12.57 19.23 -21.89
C GLU A 83 -13.23 18.94 -23.25
N LYS A 84 -13.67 17.70 -23.48
CA LYS A 84 -14.39 17.33 -24.70
C LYS A 84 -15.72 18.06 -24.84
N LEU A 85 -16.53 18.15 -23.77
CA LEU A 85 -17.81 18.87 -23.80
C LEU A 85 -17.63 20.37 -24.06
N LEU A 86 -16.61 20.99 -23.49
CA LEU A 86 -16.27 22.38 -23.75
C LEU A 86 -15.83 22.60 -25.20
N THR A 87 -15.04 21.67 -25.75
CA THR A 87 -14.56 21.72 -27.13
C THR A 87 -15.70 21.57 -28.14
N ASP A 88 -16.56 20.56 -27.95
CA ASP A 88 -17.73 20.33 -28.81
C ASP A 88 -18.65 21.57 -28.83
N HIS A 89 -18.86 22.21 -27.67
CA HIS A 89 -19.72 23.41 -27.59
C HIS A 89 -19.08 24.67 -28.21
N ASN A 90 -17.76 24.87 -28.02
CA ASN A 90 -17.03 25.99 -28.62
C ASN A 90 -16.89 25.86 -30.15
N SER A 91 -16.91 24.64 -30.69
CA SER A 91 -16.80 24.41 -32.15
C SER A 91 -18.07 24.72 -32.95
N LEU A 92 -19.19 24.99 -32.27
CA LEU A 92 -20.50 25.27 -32.88
C LEU A 92 -20.84 26.77 -32.92
N HIS A 93 -19.90 27.66 -32.58
CA HIS A 93 -19.99 29.12 -32.78
C HIS A 93 -18.76 29.60 -33.55
#